data_AF-A0A928KAJ6-F1
#
_entry.id   AF-A0A928KAJ6-F1
#
_cell.length_a   1.000
_cell.length_b   1.000
_cell.length_c   1.000
_cell.angle_alpha   90.00
_cell.angle_beta   90.00
_cell.angle_gamma   90.00
#
_symmetry.space_group_name_H-M   'P 1'
#
loop_
_entity.id
_entity.type
_entity.pdbx_description
1 polymer ?
#
loop_
_entity_poly.entity_id
_entity_poly.type
_entity_poly.pdbx_seq_one_letter_code
_entity_poly.pdbx_strand_id
1 'polypeptide(L)' 'GRLYARQRNRFFEGDVLEIVAPGRKPVEITARELLNGDGEAITATPHPNMAFSMPCEQELAPMTILRRKK' A
#
# COMPACT_ATOMS: atom_id res chain seq x y z
N GLY A 1 -0.30 -5.77 11.69
CA GLY A 1 -0.89 -4.44 11.94
C GLY A 1 -1.51 -3.91 10.66
N ARG A 2 -1.79 -2.60 10.55
CA ARG A 2 -2.14 -1.95 9.28
C ARG A 2 -1.02 -0.98 8.90
N LEU A 3 -0.71 -0.90 7.61
CA LEU A 3 0.09 0.21 7.09
C LEU A 3 -0.83 1.36 6.70
N TYR A 4 -0.31 2.58 6.81
CA TYR A 4 -0.98 3.80 6.39
C TYR A 4 -0.07 4.50 5.40
N ALA A 5 -0.61 4.82 4.22
CA ALA A 5 0.18 5.41 3.15
C ALA A 5 -0.67 6.39 2.33
N ARG A 6 0.01 7.22 1.55
CA ARG A 6 -0.62 8.06 0.54
C ARG A 6 -0.29 7.52 -0.84
N GLN A 7 -1.31 7.33 -1.65
CA GLN A 7 -1.15 6.85 -3.01
C GLN A 7 -0.46 7.91 -3.87
N ARG A 8 0.43 7.47 -4.78
CA ARG A 8 0.90 8.28 -5.92
C ARG A 8 0.35 7.82 -7.27
N ASN A 9 0.12 6.52 -7.43
CA ASN A 9 -0.41 5.90 -8.64
C ASN A 9 -1.53 4.93 -8.30
N ARG A 10 -2.54 4.82 -9.17
CA ARG A 10 -3.69 3.95 -8.93
C ARG A 10 -3.28 2.48 -8.95
N PHE A 11 -3.72 1.74 -7.95
CA PHE A 11 -3.73 0.28 -7.91
C PHE A 11 -5.10 -0.20 -7.41
N PHE A 12 -5.36 -1.49 -7.58
CA PHE A 12 -6.62 -2.14 -7.25
C PHE A 12 -6.42 -3.13 -6.10
N GLU A 13 -7.51 -3.45 -5.40
CA GLU A 13 -7.52 -4.62 -4.53
C GLU A 13 -7.22 -5.88 -5.37
N GLY A 14 -6.36 -6.76 -4.86
CA GLY A 14 -5.82 -7.90 -5.56
C GLY A 14 -4.50 -7.64 -6.31
N ASP A 15 -4.11 -6.37 -6.52
CA ASP A 15 -2.82 -6.06 -7.16
C ASP A 15 -1.65 -6.51 -6.27
N VAL A 16 -0.58 -7.00 -6.90
CA VAL A 16 0.69 -7.28 -6.24
C VAL A 16 1.53 -6.00 -6.18
N LEU A 17 1.85 -5.61 -4.95
CA LEU A 17 2.69 -4.47 -4.62
C LEU A 17 4.02 -4.98 -4.04
N GLU A 18 5.05 -4.15 -4.17
CA GLU A 18 6.36 -4.37 -3.57
C GLU A 18 6.59 -3.30 -2.51
N ILE A 19 6.93 -3.75 -1.31
CA ILE A 19 7.47 -2.93 -0.23
C ILE A 19 8.96 -2.75 -0.51
N VAL A 20 9.38 -1.53 -0.81
CA VAL A 20 10.78 -1.18 -1.04
C VAL A 20 11.27 -0.32 0.12
N ALA A 21 12.01 -0.95 1.03
CA ALA A 21 12.63 -0.27 2.17
C ALA A 21 14.14 -0.09 1.92
N PRO A 22 14.74 1.05 2.33
CA PRO A 22 16.18 1.27 2.19
C PRO A 22 17.01 0.15 2.83
N GLY A 23 17.99 -0.39 2.10
CA GLY A 23 18.90 -1.43 2.59
C GLY A 23 18.27 -2.82 2.78
N ARG A 24 17.01 -3.03 2.38
CA ARG A 24 16.33 -4.34 2.40
C ARG A 24 15.96 -4.77 0.99
N LYS A 25 15.84 -6.09 0.78
CA LYS A 25 15.29 -6.62 -0.47
C LYS A 25 13.79 -6.25 -0.57
N PRO A 26 13.28 -5.90 -1.77
CA PRO A 26 11.85 -5.70 -1.97
C PRO A 26 11.07 -6.94 -1.56
N VAL A 27 9.93 -6.72 -0.89
CA VAL A 27 9.04 -7.81 -0.49
C VAL A 27 7.68 -7.62 -1.14
N GLU A 28 7.15 -8.68 -1.72
CA GLU A 28 5.84 -8.67 -2.34
C GLU A 28 4.73 -8.73 -1.28
N ILE A 29 3.67 -7.97 -1.52
CA ILE A 29 2.46 -7.94 -0.73
C ILE A 29 1.26 -7.76 -1.65
N THR A 30 0.18 -8.50 -1.40
CA THR A 30 -1.08 -8.32 -2.12
C THR A 30 -1.90 -7.24 -1.45
N ALA A 31 -2.40 -6.28 -2.23
CA ALA A 31 -3.35 -5.29 -1.75
C ALA A 31 -4.67 -5.99 -1.40
N ARG A 32 -5.03 -6.02 -0.11
CA ARG A 32 -6.28 -6.61 0.40
C ARG A 32 -6.90 -5.71 1.45
N GLU A 33 -8.21 -5.74 1.60
CA GLU A 33 -8.93 -5.01 2.65
C GLU A 33 -8.53 -3.52 2.69
N LEU A 34 -8.51 -2.90 1.51
CA LEU A 34 -8.14 -1.50 1.37
C LEU A 34 -9.22 -0.62 2.00
N LEU A 35 -8.77 0.30 2.86
CA LEU A 35 -9.63 1.33 3.43
C LEU A 35 -9.13 2.71 2.99
N ASN A 36 -10.03 3.65 2.73
CA ASN A 36 -9.70 5.04 2.49
C ASN A 36 -9.33 5.79 3.79
N GLY A 37 -9.11 7.10 3.68
CA GLY A 37 -8.78 7.96 4.84
C GLY A 37 -9.90 8.07 5.88
N ASP A 38 -11.13 7.80 5.49
CA ASP A 38 -12.32 7.83 6.35
C ASP A 38 -12.64 6.44 6.96
N GLY A 39 -11.85 5.42 6.61
CA GLY A 39 -12.04 4.05 7.09
C GLY A 39 -13.05 3.23 6.29
N GLU A 40 -13.51 3.72 5.14
CA GLU A 40 -14.44 3.01 4.26
C GLU A 40 -13.70 2.06 3.31
N ALA A 41 -14.29 0.91 3.03
CA ALA A 41 -13.74 -0.07 2.11
C ALA A 41 -13.71 0.45 0.66
N ILE A 42 -12.58 0.25 -0.02
CA ILE A 42 -12.37 0.66 -1.40
C ILE A 42 -11.80 -0.49 -2.23
N THR A 43 -12.18 -0.57 -3.50
CA THR A 43 -11.65 -1.57 -4.45
C THR A 43 -10.45 -1.06 -5.24
N ALA A 44 -10.15 0.24 -5.13
CA ALA A 44 -9.03 0.89 -5.80
C ALA A 44 -8.65 2.19 -5.08
N THR A 45 -7.48 2.72 -5.39
CA THR A 45 -7.03 4.06 -4.99
C THR A 45 -7.13 5.05 -6.16
N PRO A 46 -8.31 5.59 -6.49
CA PRO A 46 -8.54 6.36 -7.71
C PRO A 46 -7.99 7.79 -7.68
N HIS A 47 -7.92 8.40 -6.49
CA HIS A 47 -7.51 9.80 -6.34
C HIS A 47 -6.00 9.91 -6.07
N PRO A 48 -5.27 10.78 -6.80
CA PRO A 48 -3.89 11.10 -6.47
C PRO A 48 -3.75 11.60 -5.03
N ASN A 49 -2.67 11.20 -4.34
CA ASN A 49 -2.41 11.56 -2.94
C ASN A 49 -3.49 11.10 -1.94
N MET A 50 -4.39 10.19 -2.30
CA MET A 50 -5.38 9.61 -1.40
C MET A 50 -4.69 8.88 -0.24
N ALA A 51 -5.16 9.12 0.99
CA ALA A 51 -4.78 8.30 2.13
C ALA A 51 -5.49 6.95 2.04
N PHE A 52 -4.77 5.88 2.32
CA PHE A 52 -5.32 4.54 2.41
C PHE A 52 -4.62 3.72 3.48
N SER A 53 -5.25 2.63 3.89
CA SER A 53 -4.63 1.62 4.74
C SER A 53 -4.93 0.21 4.25
N MET A 54 -4.03 -0.73 4.55
CA MET A 54 -4.23 -2.16 4.33
C MET A 54 -3.51 -2.98 5.39
N PRO A 55 -3.90 -4.25 5.63
CA PRO A 55 -3.17 -5.16 6.49
C PRO A 55 -1.73 -5.33 6.04
N CYS A 56 -0.80 -5.21 6.98
CA CYS A 56 0.63 -5.44 6.75
C CYS A 56 1.22 -6.21 7.94
N GLU A 57 1.87 -7.32 7.63
CA GLU A 57 2.55 -8.17 8.61
C GLU A 57 4.01 -7.77 8.80
N GLN A 58 4.55 -6.95 7.88
CA GLN A 58 5.92 -6.47 7.93
C GLN A 58 6.02 -5.13 8.65
N GLU A 59 7.06 -4.98 9.46
CA GLU A 59 7.49 -3.69 9.99
C GLU A 59 8.10 -2.84 8.87
N LEU A 60 7.48 -1.68 8.63
CA LEU A 60 7.94 -0.73 7.61
C LEU A 60 8.87 0.30 8.25
N ALA A 61 10.08 0.41 7.70
CA ALA A 61 11.02 1.46 8.10
C ALA A 61 10.54 2.83 7.59
N PRO A 62 10.97 3.94 8.20
CA PRO A 62 10.81 5.27 7.60
C PRO A 62 11.33 5.29 6.16
N MET A 63 10.70 6.07 5.29
CA MET A 63 11.03 6.16 3.85
C MET A 63 10.76 4.89 3.03
N THR A 64 10.03 3.92 3.57
CA THR A 64 9.55 2.77 2.79
C THR A 64 8.52 3.21 1.77
N ILE A 65 8.65 2.73 0.53
CA ILE A 65 7.71 3.02 -0.56
C ILE A 65 6.98 1.75 -0.99
N LEU A 66 5.72 1.91 -1.41
CA LEU A 66 4.94 0.87 -2.06
C LEU A 66 4.99 1.10 -3.57
N ARG A 67 5.39 0.06 -4.32
CA ARG A 67 5.47 0.11 -5.78
C ARG A 67 4.66 -1.03 -6.37
N ARG A 68 3.76 -0.74 -7.31
CA ARG A 68 3.08 -1.79 -8.06
C ARG A 68 4.07 -2.49 -8.99
N LYS A 69 4.11 -3.82 -8.95
CA LYS A 69 4.85 -4.63 -9.93
C LYS A 69 4.05 -4.68 -11.24
N LYS A 70 4.74 -4.50 -12.38
CA LYS A 70 4.11 -4.65 -13.69
C LYS A 70 3.97 -6.12 -14.05
#